data_AF-A0A2V9MG44-F1
#
_entry.id   AF-A0A2V9MG44-F1
#
_cell.length_a   1.000
_cell.length_b   1.000
_cell.length_c   1.000
_cell.angle_alpha   90.00
_cell.angle_beta   90.00
_cell.angle_gamma   90.00
#
_symmetry.space_group_name_H-M   'P 1'
#
loop_
_entity.id
_entity.type
_entity.pdbx_description
1 polymer ?
#
loop_
_entity_poly.entity_id
_entity_poly.type
_entity_poly.pdbx_seq_one_letter_code
_entity_poly.pdbx_strand_id
1 'polypeptide(L)'
;GVSMKMHRLLALVLVLAACAPVPAHASDPVGIYAVVEKVVFEPSESAPERIQIWGAFALTDGRSGDGYLRAQRGYLYFTLTAGKEDVCRKEWNDLKAVAGTTQGVGFGGRYMANGRVRKPGEKAESPDVYPVMMGVTRMGSMHNQPQLIAELRQALK
;
A
#
# COMPACT_ATOMS: atom_id res chain seq x y z
N GLY A 1 57.38 -1.01 -36.53
CA GLY A 1 55.93 -0.78 -36.69
C GLY A 1 55.18 -1.61 -35.67
N VAL A 2 54.96 -1.06 -34.48
CA VAL A 2 54.14 -1.71 -33.45
C VAL A 2 52.68 -1.58 -33.86
N SER A 3 52.03 -2.72 -34.02
CA SER A 3 50.71 -2.92 -34.59
C SER A 3 49.63 -2.10 -33.88
N MET A 4 49.04 -1.13 -34.59
CA MET A 4 47.89 -0.31 -34.19
C MET A 4 46.59 -1.12 -33.91
N LYS A 5 46.62 -2.46 -33.94
CA LYS A 5 45.46 -3.32 -33.69
C LYS A 5 45.18 -3.55 -32.20
N MET A 6 46.18 -3.46 -31.32
CA MET A 6 46.01 -3.75 -29.88
C MET A 6 45.24 -2.65 -29.13
N HIS A 7 45.37 -1.40 -29.56
CA HIS A 7 44.79 -0.24 -28.89
C HIS A 7 43.27 -0.10 -29.14
N ARG A 8 42.76 -0.66 -30.24
CA ARG A 8 41.32 -0.63 -30.57
C ARG A 8 40.51 -1.65 -29.77
N LEU A 9 41.12 -2.76 -29.32
CA LEU A 9 40.46 -3.74 -28.47
C LEU A 9 40.34 -3.26 -27.01
N LEU A 10 41.35 -2.55 -26.50
CA LEU A 10 41.34 -2.08 -25.11
C LEU A 10 40.29 -0.98 -24.88
N ALA A 11 40.05 -0.12 -25.88
CA ALA A 11 39.04 0.93 -25.82
C ALA A 11 37.59 0.39 -25.85
N LEU A 12 37.36 -0.78 -26.45
CA LEU A 12 36.02 -1.37 -26.53
C LEU A 12 35.60 -2.02 -25.21
N VAL A 13 36.55 -2.55 -24.43
CA VAL A 13 36.26 -3.19 -23.13
C VAL A 13 35.96 -2.17 -22.03
N LEU A 14 36.56 -0.96 -22.09
CA LEU A 14 36.30 0.10 -21.09
C LEU A 14 34.93 0.78 -21.25
N VAL A 15 34.34 0.77 -22.46
CA VAL A 15 33.01 1.38 -22.70
C VAL A 15 31.87 0.46 -22.26
N LEU A 16 32.07 -0.86 -22.27
CA LEU A 16 31.06 -1.85 -21.86
C LEU A 16 30.93 -2.03 -20.33
N ALA A 17 31.89 -1.53 -19.54
CA ALA A 17 31.85 -1.63 -18.08
C ALA A 17 31.04 -0.50 -17.39
N ALA A 18 30.57 0.51 -18.14
CA ALA A 18 29.87 1.67 -17.57
C ALA A 18 28.33 1.50 -17.48
N CYS A 19 27.76 0.44 -18.06
CA CYS A 19 26.33 0.15 -17.98
C CYS A 19 26.03 -0.77 -16.80
N ALA A 20 26.37 -0.36 -15.57
CA ALA A 20 25.79 -1.01 -14.40
C ALA A 20 24.28 -0.73 -14.42
N PRO A 21 23.40 -1.75 -14.37
CA PRO A 21 21.98 -1.52 -14.25
C PRO A 21 21.74 -0.80 -12.91
N VAL A 22 21.40 0.49 -12.98
CA VAL A 22 20.85 1.19 -11.82
C VAL A 22 19.53 0.48 -11.51
N PRO A 23 19.32 -0.06 -10.30
CA PRO A 23 18.02 -0.59 -9.94
C PRO A 23 17.01 0.54 -10.12
N ALA A 24 16.13 0.38 -11.11
CA ALA A 24 15.01 1.29 -11.30
C ALA A 24 14.08 1.08 -10.10
N HIS A 25 14.21 1.95 -9.10
CA HIS A 25 13.25 2.06 -8.01
C HIS A 25 11.95 2.63 -8.60
N ALA A 26 11.12 1.74 -9.16
CA ALA A 26 9.76 2.09 -9.54
C ALA A 26 9.02 2.56 -8.28
N SER A 27 8.29 3.68 -8.40
CA SER A 27 7.50 4.20 -7.29
C SER A 27 6.44 3.18 -6.86
N ASP A 28 6.22 3.04 -5.56
CA ASP A 28 5.21 2.13 -5.01
C ASP A 28 3.82 2.75 -5.19
N PRO A 29 2.90 2.16 -5.97
CA PRO A 29 1.60 2.78 -6.23
C PRO A 29 0.62 2.70 -5.05
N VAL A 30 0.96 1.97 -3.98
CA VAL A 30 0.06 1.72 -2.83
C VAL A 30 -0.18 2.99 -2.00
N GLY A 31 -1.45 3.22 -1.62
CA GLY A 31 -1.82 4.36 -0.77
C GLY A 31 -1.82 4.04 0.72
N ILE A 32 -2.21 2.83 1.08
CA ILE A 32 -2.42 2.37 2.45
C ILE A 32 -1.85 0.96 2.58
N TYR A 33 -0.92 0.80 3.53
CA TYR A 33 -0.58 -0.52 4.05
C TYR A 33 -1.26 -0.76 5.39
N ALA A 34 -1.73 -1.98 5.61
CA ALA A 34 -2.46 -2.34 6.81
C ALA A 34 -2.17 -3.76 7.30
N VAL A 35 -2.32 -3.96 8.61
CA VAL A 35 -2.65 -5.26 9.21
C VAL A 35 -4.01 -5.10 9.87
N VAL A 36 -5.00 -5.86 9.38
CA VAL A 36 -6.42 -5.68 9.73
C VAL A 36 -6.79 -6.60 10.90
N GLU A 37 -7.28 -6.01 12.00
CA GLU A 37 -7.78 -6.75 13.16
C GLU A 37 -9.27 -7.09 13.02
N LYS A 38 -10.07 -6.15 12.51
CA LYS A 38 -11.52 -6.28 12.42
C LYS A 38 -12.08 -5.38 11.32
N VAL A 39 -13.15 -5.84 10.68
CA VAL A 39 -13.98 -5.01 9.77
C VAL A 39 -15.39 -4.89 10.36
N VAL A 40 -15.97 -3.69 10.29
CA VAL A 40 -17.38 -3.44 10.64
C VAL A 40 -18.09 -2.87 9.43
N PHE A 41 -19.21 -3.49 9.07
CA PHE A 41 -20.07 -3.08 7.98
C PHE A 41 -21.28 -2.32 8.51
N GLU A 42 -21.59 -1.18 7.89
CA GLU A 42 -22.72 -0.34 8.26
C GLU A 42 -23.56 0.02 7.03
N PRO A 43 -24.90 0.08 7.13
CA PRO A 43 -25.68 -0.24 8.32
C PRO A 43 -25.77 -1.75 8.60
N SER A 44 -25.43 -2.59 7.63
CA SER A 44 -25.49 -4.05 7.75
C SER A 44 -24.42 -4.74 6.90
N GLU A 45 -24.20 -6.04 7.14
CA GLU A 45 -23.31 -6.86 6.31
C GLU A 45 -23.86 -7.17 4.91
N SER A 46 -25.19 -7.19 4.75
CA SER A 46 -25.84 -7.53 3.47
C SER A 46 -25.84 -6.36 2.49
N ALA A 47 -25.84 -5.13 3.00
CA ALA A 47 -25.85 -3.92 2.19
C ALA A 47 -25.01 -2.79 2.81
N PRO A 48 -23.69 -2.99 3.03
CA PRO A 48 -22.84 -1.96 3.64
C PRO A 48 -22.69 -0.71 2.77
N GLU A 49 -23.04 0.46 3.29
CA GLU A 49 -22.73 1.76 2.69
C GLU A 49 -21.46 2.39 3.25
N ARG A 50 -21.05 1.94 4.44
CA ARG A 50 -19.84 2.37 5.12
C ARG A 50 -19.09 1.19 5.71
N ILE A 51 -17.79 1.39 5.89
CA ILE A 51 -16.89 0.41 6.48
C ILE A 51 -16.01 1.07 7.54
N GLN A 52 -15.88 0.42 8.69
CA GLN A 52 -14.78 0.68 9.61
C GLN A 52 -13.75 -0.45 9.47
N ILE A 53 -12.50 -0.10 9.20
CA ILE A 53 -11.38 -1.03 9.12
C ILE A 53 -10.51 -0.77 10.34
N TRP A 54 -10.49 -1.69 11.30
CA TRP A 54 -9.72 -1.59 12.53
C TRP A 54 -8.40 -2.33 12.38
N GLY A 55 -7.31 -1.73 12.88
CA GLY A 55 -5.99 -2.36 12.87
C GLY A 55 -4.86 -1.34 12.96
N ALA A 56 -3.72 -1.69 12.36
CA ALA A 56 -2.60 -0.79 12.19
C ALA A 56 -2.45 -0.39 10.73
N PHE A 57 -2.13 0.88 10.48
CA PHE A 57 -2.07 1.47 9.16
C PHE A 57 -0.84 2.35 8.99
N ALA A 58 -0.27 2.34 7.79
CA ALA A 58 0.73 3.28 7.32
C ALA A 58 0.23 3.86 5.99
N LEU A 59 0.02 5.18 5.97
CA LEU A 59 -0.48 5.89 4.80
C LEU A 59 0.70 6.49 4.05
N THR A 60 0.61 6.53 2.73
CA THR A 60 1.55 7.26 1.85
C THR A 60 1.79 8.69 2.36
N ASP A 61 3.03 9.18 2.23
CA ASP A 61 3.34 10.60 2.45
C ASP A 61 2.94 11.51 1.25
N GLY A 62 2.39 10.91 0.18
CA GLY A 62 1.91 11.59 -1.03
C GLY A 62 2.99 12.01 -2.01
N ARG A 63 4.27 11.69 -1.75
CA ARG A 63 5.41 12.08 -2.60
C ARG A 63 5.72 10.99 -3.63
N SER A 64 6.63 11.21 -4.57
CA SER A 64 7.15 10.10 -5.38
C SER A 64 7.93 9.08 -4.53
N GLY A 65 8.15 7.88 -5.05
CA GLY A 65 8.90 6.83 -4.34
C GLY A 65 8.01 5.92 -3.48
N ASP A 66 8.49 5.61 -2.27
CA ASP A 66 7.97 4.56 -1.39
C ASP A 66 7.89 5.01 0.08
N GLY A 67 7.83 6.31 0.34
CA GLY A 67 7.76 6.88 1.69
C GLY A 67 6.37 6.75 2.33
N TYR A 68 6.30 6.21 3.55
CA TYR A 68 5.06 6.10 4.31
C TYR A 68 5.15 6.85 5.63
N LEU A 69 4.03 7.38 6.08
CA LEU A 69 3.86 7.90 7.43
C LEU A 69 4.00 6.76 8.44
N ARG A 70 4.40 7.11 9.67
CA ARG A 70 4.57 6.16 10.76
C ARG A 70 3.32 5.30 10.95
N ALA A 71 3.52 4.00 11.16
CA ALA A 71 2.46 3.07 11.52
C ALA A 71 1.65 3.57 12.74
N GLN A 72 0.33 3.53 12.62
CA GLN A 72 -0.62 3.98 13.64
C GLN A 72 -1.71 2.93 13.84
N ARG A 73 -1.99 2.57 15.10
CA ARG A 73 -3.14 1.75 15.45
C ARG A 73 -4.39 2.63 15.58
N GLY A 74 -5.51 2.13 15.08
CA GLY A 74 -6.78 2.84 15.08
C GLY A 74 -7.77 2.22 14.13
N TYR A 75 -8.57 3.06 13.48
CA TYR A 75 -9.44 2.62 12.40
C TYR A 75 -9.50 3.63 11.25
N LEU A 76 -9.68 3.12 10.04
CA LEU A 76 -10.11 3.91 8.89
C LEU A 76 -11.63 3.82 8.79
N TYR A 77 -12.28 4.90 8.37
CA TYR A 77 -13.74 4.94 8.21
C TYR A 77 -14.09 5.52 6.85
N PHE A 78 -14.73 4.70 6.03
CA PHE A 78 -15.01 5.05 4.64
C PHE A 78 -16.48 4.88 4.28
N THR A 79 -16.91 5.67 3.29
CA THR A 79 -18.15 5.51 2.55
C THR A 79 -17.86 5.04 1.13
N LEU A 80 -18.88 4.54 0.44
CA LEU A 80 -18.77 4.12 -0.97
C LEU A 80 -18.23 5.24 -1.87
N THR A 81 -17.45 4.85 -2.88
CA THR A 81 -17.18 5.73 -4.03
C THR A 81 -18.35 5.66 -5.00
N ALA A 82 -18.94 6.81 -5.31
CA ALA A 82 -20.04 6.92 -6.26
C ALA A 82 -19.70 6.29 -7.62
N GLY A 83 -20.57 5.41 -8.12
CA GLY A 83 -20.41 4.68 -9.38
C GLY A 83 -19.41 3.51 -9.31
N LYS A 84 -18.88 3.18 -8.12
CA LYS A 84 -17.98 2.05 -7.87
C LYS A 84 -18.41 1.21 -6.66
N GLU A 85 -19.69 1.20 -6.35
CA GLU A 85 -20.24 0.61 -5.13
C GLU A 85 -19.93 -0.89 -5.05
N ASP A 86 -20.11 -1.63 -6.16
CA ASP A 86 -19.82 -3.06 -6.22
C ASP A 86 -18.34 -3.37 -6.03
N VAL A 87 -17.46 -2.50 -6.53
CA VAL A 87 -16.01 -2.66 -6.37
C VAL A 87 -15.62 -2.42 -4.91
N CYS A 88 -16.17 -1.36 -4.29
CA CYS A 88 -15.97 -1.09 -2.86
C CYS A 88 -16.37 -2.31 -2.03
N ARG A 89 -17.57 -2.86 -2.24
CA ARG A 89 -18.09 -4.02 -1.50
C ARG A 89 -17.23 -5.27 -1.68
N LYS A 90 -16.67 -5.50 -2.86
CA LYS A 90 -15.74 -6.62 -3.11
C LYS A 90 -14.44 -6.45 -2.32
N GLU A 91 -13.79 -5.29 -2.43
CA GLU A 91 -12.56 -5.00 -1.68
C GLU A 91 -12.79 -5.05 -0.16
N TRP A 92 -13.94 -4.56 0.30
CA TRP A 92 -14.35 -4.62 1.71
C TRP A 92 -14.49 -6.06 2.22
N ASN A 93 -14.98 -6.98 1.38
CA ASN A 93 -15.00 -8.40 1.69
C ASN A 93 -13.60 -9.02 1.69
N ASP A 94 -12.70 -8.61 0.79
CA ASP A 94 -11.30 -9.05 0.80
C ASP A 94 -10.59 -8.62 2.10
N LEU A 95 -10.84 -7.40 2.56
CA LEU A 95 -10.37 -6.90 3.87
C LEU A 95 -10.94 -7.72 5.03
N LYS A 96 -12.25 -8.05 5.00
CA LYS A 96 -12.87 -8.91 6.00
C LYS A 96 -12.26 -10.32 6.01
N ALA A 97 -11.92 -10.87 4.84
CA ALA A 97 -11.33 -12.20 4.71
C ALA A 97 -9.90 -12.31 5.28
N VAL A 98 -9.20 -11.19 5.48
CA VAL A 98 -7.87 -11.16 6.13
C VAL A 98 -7.91 -10.66 7.58
N ALA A 99 -9.06 -10.15 8.02
CA ALA A 99 -9.20 -9.59 9.36
C ALA A 99 -8.90 -10.63 10.45
N GLY A 100 -8.18 -10.22 11.49
CA GLY A 100 -7.77 -11.09 12.60
C GLY A 100 -6.57 -11.97 12.29
N THR A 101 -6.01 -11.90 11.07
CA THR A 101 -4.75 -12.54 10.72
C THR A 101 -3.59 -11.56 10.85
N THR A 102 -2.35 -12.05 10.78
CA THR A 102 -1.14 -11.22 10.72
C THR A 102 -0.71 -10.88 9.28
N GLN A 103 -1.56 -11.17 8.29
CA GLN A 103 -1.30 -10.88 6.87
C GLN A 103 -1.35 -9.38 6.63
N GLY A 104 -0.26 -8.83 6.09
CA GLY A 104 -0.25 -7.45 5.64
C GLY A 104 -0.95 -7.31 4.29
N VAL A 105 -1.67 -6.21 4.09
CA VAL A 105 -2.34 -5.86 2.82
C VAL A 105 -2.01 -4.44 2.40
N GLY A 106 -2.09 -4.19 1.08
CA GLY A 106 -2.01 -2.87 0.46
C GLY A 106 -3.29 -2.58 -0.33
N PHE A 107 -3.78 -1.34 -0.25
CA PHE A 107 -4.92 -0.84 -1.02
C PHE A 107 -4.85 0.69 -1.13
N GLY A 108 -5.79 1.32 -1.83
CA GLY A 108 -5.70 2.75 -2.12
C GLY A 108 -4.61 3.08 -3.14
N GLY A 109 -4.40 4.37 -3.37
CA GLY A 109 -3.42 4.86 -4.34
C GLY A 109 -2.48 5.90 -3.74
N ARG A 110 -1.19 5.84 -4.07
CA ARG A 110 -0.15 6.74 -3.55
C ARG A 110 -0.50 8.23 -3.66
N TYR A 111 -1.18 8.63 -4.74
CA TYR A 111 -1.56 10.01 -5.02
C TYR A 111 -3.07 10.29 -4.82
N MET A 112 -3.78 9.42 -4.09
CA MET A 112 -5.20 9.57 -3.80
C MET A 112 -5.45 10.08 -2.38
N ALA A 113 -6.67 10.57 -2.13
CA ALA A 113 -7.16 10.81 -0.78
C ALA A 113 -7.42 9.47 -0.09
N ASN A 114 -6.48 9.03 0.75
CA ASN A 114 -6.52 7.74 1.44
C ASN A 114 -7.20 7.78 2.82
N GLY A 115 -7.92 8.87 3.11
CA GLY A 115 -8.53 9.13 4.41
C GLY A 115 -7.51 9.36 5.53
N ARG A 116 -7.93 9.10 6.78
CA ARG A 116 -7.06 9.21 7.95
C ARG A 116 -7.31 8.10 8.97
N VAL A 117 -6.26 7.78 9.73
CA VAL A 117 -6.36 6.90 10.90
C VAL A 117 -7.04 7.65 12.04
N ARG A 118 -8.19 7.14 12.46
CA ARG A 118 -8.96 7.60 13.64
C ARG A 118 -8.49 6.83 14.86
N LYS A 119 -8.39 7.49 16.02
CA LYS A 119 -7.89 6.86 17.26
C LYS A 119 -8.93 5.88 17.81
N PRO A 120 -8.52 4.84 18.56
CA PRO A 120 -9.47 4.02 19.31
C PRO A 120 -10.34 4.90 20.23
N GLY A 121 -11.66 4.72 20.17
CA GLY A 121 -12.63 5.51 20.95
C GLY A 121 -13.07 6.82 20.31
N GLU A 122 -12.45 7.24 19.21
CA GLU A 122 -12.98 8.32 18.38
C GLU A 122 -14.33 7.88 17.78
N LYS A 123 -15.27 8.83 17.66
CA LYS A 123 -16.60 8.52 17.12
C LYS A 123 -16.52 8.32 15.60
N ALA A 124 -17.20 7.29 15.09
CA ALA A 124 -17.32 7.02 13.66
C ALA A 124 -18.31 8.02 13.00
N GLU A 125 -17.83 9.21 12.70
CA GLU A 125 -18.55 10.24 11.96
C GLU A 125 -17.70 10.78 10.82
N SER A 126 -18.36 11.42 9.84
CA SER A 126 -17.72 12.00 8.65
C SER A 126 -16.76 11.02 7.95
N PRO A 127 -17.30 9.94 7.35
CA PRO A 127 -16.48 8.97 6.63
C PRO A 127 -15.75 9.61 5.45
N ASP A 128 -14.53 9.15 5.19
CA ASP A 128 -13.79 9.51 3.98
C ASP A 128 -14.34 8.73 2.78
N VAL A 129 -14.08 9.17 1.54
CA VAL A 129 -14.43 8.36 0.35
C VAL A 129 -13.43 7.21 0.21
N TYR A 130 -13.91 5.98 0.01
CA TYR A 130 -13.05 4.81 -0.11
C TYR A 130 -12.14 4.88 -1.35
N PRO A 131 -10.79 4.76 -1.23
CA PRO A 131 -9.88 5.00 -2.34
C PRO A 131 -9.76 3.79 -3.28
N VAL A 132 -10.75 3.57 -4.16
CA VAL A 132 -10.70 2.46 -5.14
C VAL A 132 -9.59 2.68 -6.16
N MET A 133 -8.64 1.74 -6.25
CA MET A 133 -7.48 1.81 -7.15
C MET A 133 -7.23 0.46 -7.84
N MET A 134 -6.43 -0.44 -7.25
CA MET A 134 -6.03 -1.74 -7.85
C MET A 134 -6.55 -2.95 -7.08
N GLY A 135 -7.55 -2.78 -6.21
CA GLY A 135 -7.99 -3.84 -5.30
C GLY A 135 -7.16 -3.92 -4.03
N VAL A 136 -7.45 -4.96 -3.23
CA VAL A 136 -6.74 -5.30 -2.01
C VAL A 136 -5.67 -6.35 -2.32
N THR A 137 -4.40 -5.98 -2.18
CA THR A 137 -3.28 -6.86 -2.48
C THR A 137 -2.65 -7.37 -1.20
N ARG A 138 -2.46 -8.70 -1.10
CA ARG A 138 -1.70 -9.30 0.01
C ARG A 138 -0.21 -9.00 -0.16
N MET A 139 0.45 -8.53 0.89
CA MET A 139 1.90 -8.35 0.85
C MET A 139 2.62 -9.70 0.74
N GLY A 140 3.68 -9.73 -0.07
CA GLY A 140 4.42 -10.94 -0.43
C GLY A 140 4.12 -11.49 -1.84
N SER A 141 3.08 -11.02 -2.53
CA SER A 141 2.77 -11.43 -3.91
C SER A 141 3.33 -10.49 -4.98
N MET A 142 3.41 -9.19 -4.72
CA MET A 142 3.91 -8.17 -5.68
C MET A 142 4.60 -6.97 -5.04
N HIS A 143 4.27 -6.62 -3.79
CA HIS A 143 4.88 -5.50 -3.05
C HIS A 143 5.67 -6.04 -1.85
N ASN A 144 6.94 -5.65 -1.76
CA ASN A 144 7.87 -6.11 -0.72
C ASN A 144 8.32 -4.92 0.15
N GLN A 145 7.56 -4.65 1.22
CA GLN A 145 7.86 -3.61 2.23
C GLN A 145 8.05 -4.26 3.62
N PRO A 146 9.05 -5.16 3.81
CA PRO A 146 9.11 -6.03 4.97
C PRO A 146 9.28 -5.27 6.30
N GLN A 147 10.04 -4.17 6.30
CA GLN A 147 10.16 -3.31 7.50
C GLN A 147 8.81 -2.70 7.88
N LEU A 148 8.06 -2.19 6.90
CA LEU A 148 6.75 -1.58 7.15
C LEU A 148 5.76 -2.59 7.73
N ILE A 149 5.77 -3.85 7.28
CA ILE A 149 4.93 -4.90 7.88
C ILE A 149 5.32 -5.13 9.34
N ALA A 150 6.62 -5.16 9.65
CA ALA A 150 7.08 -5.33 11.02
C ALA A 150 6.63 -4.16 11.91
N GLU A 151 6.70 -2.92 11.42
CA GLU A 151 6.20 -1.74 12.12
C GLU A 151 4.69 -1.79 12.36
N LEU A 152 3.91 -2.20 11.36
CA LEU A 152 2.46 -2.37 11.49
C LEU A 152 2.13 -3.41 12.56
N ARG A 153 2.80 -4.57 12.54
CA ARG A 153 2.63 -5.61 13.56
C ARG A 153 3.06 -5.15 14.95
N GLN A 154 4.09 -4.31 15.04
CA GLN A 154 4.53 -3.73 16.29
C GLN A 154 3.51 -2.73 16.84
N ALA A 155 2.90 -1.90 15.98
CA ALA A 155 1.86 -0.94 16.37
C ALA A 155 0.59 -1.62 16.92
N LEU A 156 0.38 -2.91 16.63
CA LEU A 156 -0.72 -3.71 17.17
C LEU A 156 -0.46 -4.30 18.57
N LYS A 157 0.77 -4.27 19.06
CA LYS A 157 1.11 -4.71 20.42
C LYS A 157 0.76 -3.63 21.43
#